data_AF-A0A923YEE3-F1
#
_entry.id   AF-A0A923YEE3-F1
#
_cell.length_a   1.000
_cell.length_b   1.000
_cell.length_c   1.000
_cell.angle_alpha   90.00
_cell.angle_beta   90.00
_cell.angle_gamma   90.00
#
_symmetry.space_group_name_H-M   'P 1'
#
loop_
_entity.id
_entity.type
_entity.pdbx_description
1 polymer ?
#
loop_
_entity_poly.entity_id
_entity_poly.type
_entity_poly.pdbx_seq_one_letter_code
_entity_poly.pdbx_strand_id
1 'polypeptide(L)'
;LIGDAAHVVHPLAGQGMNLGFADVVALIKVLDERGLHRDCGDTAVLARYARARKEEILLMQVATDSLERLFGLDIAPLRLVRNAGLNLLDKLPFLKQRLMGHAFGRTLRKN
;
A
#
# COMPACT_ATOMS: atom_id res chain seq x y z
N LEU A 1 -0.33 -13.06 -10.64
CA LEU A 1 -0.77 -11.74 -11.17
C LEU A 1 0.00 -10.68 -10.40
N ILE A 2 0.31 -9.54 -11.03
CA ILE A 2 1.02 -8.40 -10.40
C ILE A 2 0.38 -7.08 -10.83
N GLY A 3 0.64 -5.99 -10.11
CA GLY A 3 0.15 -4.65 -10.41
C GLY A 3 -1.37 -4.53 -10.30
N ASP A 4 -1.97 -3.62 -11.08
CA ASP A 4 -3.43 -3.41 -11.11
C ASP A 4 -4.22 -4.66 -11.57
N ALA A 5 -3.55 -5.62 -12.23
CA ALA A 5 -4.15 -6.91 -12.57
C ALA A 5 -4.26 -7.86 -11.36
N ALA A 6 -3.55 -7.60 -10.26
CA ALA A 6 -3.64 -8.36 -9.02
C ALA A 6 -4.42 -7.63 -7.92
N HIS A 7 -4.45 -6.29 -7.96
CA HIS A 7 -5.06 -5.45 -6.94
C HIS A 7 -5.91 -4.38 -7.62
N VAL A 8 -7.23 -4.42 -7.44
CA VAL A 8 -8.10 -3.29 -7.81
C VAL A 8 -7.87 -2.21 -6.76
N VAL A 9 -6.92 -1.31 -7.01
CA VAL A 9 -6.65 -0.17 -6.11
C VAL A 9 -7.53 1.00 -6.53
N HIS A 10 -8.37 1.49 -5.62
CA HIS A 10 -9.15 2.70 -5.83
C HIS A 10 -8.19 3.84 -6.21
N PRO A 11 -8.44 4.62 -7.28
CA PRO A 11 -7.44 5.51 -7.86
C PRO A 11 -7.21 6.75 -6.96
N LEU A 12 -6.33 6.61 -5.99
CA LEU A 12 -5.53 7.73 -5.49
C LEU A 12 -4.37 7.88 -6.48
N ALA A 13 -4.51 8.84 -7.39
CA ALA A 13 -3.61 9.06 -8.53
C ALA A 13 -2.12 8.91 -8.13
N GLY A 14 -1.44 7.92 -8.72
CA GLY A 14 -0.01 7.66 -8.53
C GLY A 14 0.36 6.46 -7.64
N GLN A 15 -0.54 5.91 -6.83
CA GLN A 15 -0.21 4.77 -5.94
C GLN A 15 -0.17 3.41 -6.67
N GLY A 16 -1.02 3.19 -7.68
CA GLY A 16 -1.03 1.94 -8.46
C GLY A 16 0.29 1.68 -9.20
N MET A 17 0.90 2.73 -9.77
CA MET A 17 2.20 2.61 -10.44
C MET A 17 3.33 2.26 -9.46
N ASN A 18 3.36 2.88 -8.28
CA ASN A 18 4.35 2.55 -7.25
C ASN A 18 4.17 1.12 -6.72
N LEU A 19 2.93 0.68 -6.52
CA LEU A 19 2.62 -0.68 -6.10
C LEU A 19 3.08 -1.71 -7.15
N GLY A 20 2.87 -1.39 -8.44
CA GLY A 20 3.34 -2.20 -9.57
C GLY A 20 4.87 -2.27 -9.68
N PHE A 21 5.60 -1.17 -9.46
CA PHE A 21 7.07 -1.23 -9.42
C PHE A 21 7.58 -2.06 -8.25
N ALA A 22 6.97 -1.92 -7.07
CA ALA A 22 7.27 -2.77 -5.95
C ALA A 22 6.97 -4.25 -6.26
N ASP A 23 5.94 -4.55 -7.07
CA ASP A 23 5.61 -5.93 -7.49
C ASP A 23 6.71 -6.51 -8.37
N VAL A 24 7.18 -5.74 -9.34
CA VAL A 24 8.29 -6.16 -10.21
C VAL A 24 9.55 -6.43 -9.38
N VAL A 25 9.92 -5.53 -8.46
CA VAL A 25 11.11 -5.70 -7.61
C VAL A 25 11.00 -6.96 -6.75
N ALA A 26 9.86 -7.18 -6.10
CA ALA A 26 9.66 -8.35 -5.25
C ALA A 26 9.61 -9.67 -6.05
N LEU A 27 9.02 -9.64 -7.25
CA LEU A 27 8.96 -10.79 -8.14
C LEU A 27 10.36 -11.17 -8.64
N ILE A 28 11.16 -10.19 -9.10
CA ILE A 28 12.55 -10.41 -9.51
C ILE A 28 13.34 -11.06 -8.37
N LYS A 29 13.20 -10.54 -7.15
CA LYS A 29 13.90 -11.09 -5.98
C LYS A 29 13.59 -12.57 -5.74
N VAL A 30 12.30 -12.96 -5.72
CA VAL A 30 11.98 -14.38 -5.47
C VAL A 30 12.36 -15.29 -6.64
N LEU A 31 12.38 -14.76 -7.87
CA LEU A 31 12.79 -15.51 -9.05
C LEU A 31 14.31 -15.72 -9.08
N ASP A 32 15.08 -14.77 -8.56
CA ASP A 32 16.54 -14.91 -8.39
C ASP A 32 16.85 -15.93 -7.28
N GLU A 33 16.09 -15.90 -6.19
CA GLU A 33 16.23 -16.83 -5.05
C GLU A 33 15.66 -18.24 -5.31
N ARG A 34 15.10 -18.54 -6.49
CA ARG A 34 14.46 -19.84 -6.78
C ARG A 34 15.47 -20.95 -7.11
N GLY A 35 16.69 -20.57 -7.53
CA GLY A 35 17.71 -21.49 -8.07
C GLY A 35 17.44 -21.92 -9.51
N LEU A 36 18.49 -22.30 -10.24
CA LEU A 36 18.46 -22.54 -11.70
C LEU A 36 17.54 -23.68 -12.15
N HIS A 37 17.18 -24.60 -11.26
CA HIS A 37 16.42 -25.82 -11.60
C HIS A 37 14.91 -25.75 -11.32
N ARG A 38 14.44 -24.73 -10.59
CA ARG A 38 12.99 -24.53 -10.40
C ARG A 38 12.43 -23.79 -11.59
N ASP A 39 11.13 -23.95 -11.86
CA ASP A 39 10.44 -23.18 -12.89
C ASP A 39 10.05 -21.77 -12.39
N CYS A 40 9.82 -20.83 -13.30
CA CYS A 40 9.37 -19.48 -12.93
C CYS A 40 7.93 -19.47 -12.43
N GLY A 41 7.11 -20.41 -12.92
CA GLY A 41 5.72 -20.63 -12.51
C GLY A 41 5.57 -21.57 -11.31
N ASP A 42 6.67 -21.98 -10.68
CA ASP A 42 6.62 -22.85 -9.50
C ASP A 42 5.77 -22.23 -8.39
N THR A 43 4.80 -23.01 -7.91
CA THR A 43 3.81 -22.53 -6.94
C THR A 43 4.43 -22.10 -5.61
N ALA A 44 5.52 -22.72 -5.17
CA ALA A 44 6.21 -22.34 -3.95
C ALA A 44 6.97 -21.02 -4.12
N VAL A 45 7.55 -20.78 -5.30
CA VAL A 45 8.19 -19.50 -5.65
C VAL A 45 7.17 -18.37 -5.69
N LEU A 46 6.05 -18.57 -6.40
CA LEU A 46 4.98 -17.58 -6.47
C LEU A 46 4.30 -17.34 -5.11
N ALA A 47 4.18 -18.37 -4.27
CA ALA A 47 3.68 -18.21 -2.91
C ALA A 47 4.61 -17.37 -2.02
N ARG A 48 5.94 -17.45 -2.22
CA ARG A 48 6.91 -16.57 -1.53
C ARG A 48 6.71 -15.11 -1.93
N TYR A 49 6.54 -14.84 -3.23
CA TYR A 49 6.21 -13.49 -3.71
C TYR A 49 4.92 -12.97 -3.08
N ALA A 50 3.84 -13.77 -3.15
CA ALA A 50 2.53 -13.38 -2.61
C ALA A 50 2.61 -13.06 -1.10
N ARG A 51 3.35 -13.87 -0.33
CA ARG A 51 3.58 -13.61 1.10
C ARG A 51 4.38 -12.34 1.35
N ALA A 52 5.42 -12.10 0.56
CA ALA A 52 6.28 -10.91 0.69
C ALA A 52 5.51 -9.60 0.46
N ARG A 53 4.45 -9.62 -0.35
CA ARG A 53 3.65 -8.42 -0.66
C ARG A 53 2.34 -8.30 0.12
N LYS A 54 1.87 -9.39 0.74
CA LYS A 54 0.56 -9.46 1.41
C LYS A 54 0.33 -8.32 2.41
N GLU A 55 1.32 -8.03 3.26
CA GLU A 55 1.20 -6.98 4.28
C GLU A 55 1.05 -5.59 3.67
N GLU A 56 1.93 -5.24 2.73
CA GLU A 56 1.93 -3.93 2.06
C GLU A 56 0.63 -3.71 1.26
N ILE A 57 0.19 -4.72 0.51
CA ILE A 57 -1.06 -4.70 -0.25
C ILE A 57 -2.25 -4.51 0.70
N LEU A 58 -2.31 -5.28 1.79
CA LEU A 58 -3.40 -5.18 2.76
C LEU A 58 -3.45 -3.80 3.42
N LEU A 59 -2.30 -3.26 3.81
CA LEU A 59 -2.21 -1.92 4.39
C LEU A 59 -2.71 -0.86 3.41
N MET A 60 -2.32 -0.95 2.14
CA MET A 60 -2.80 -0.05 1.11
C MET A 60 -4.32 -0.14 0.95
N GLN A 61 -4.86 -1.35 0.79
CA GLN A 61 -6.31 -1.58 0.66
C GLN A 61 -7.10 -1.02 1.85
N VAL A 62 -6.66 -1.33 3.07
CA VAL A 62 -7.32 -0.82 4.29
C VAL A 62 -7.25 0.70 4.34
N ALA A 63 -6.12 1.31 3.99
CA ALA A 63 -5.96 2.75 3.97
C ALA A 63 -6.88 3.41 2.93
N THR A 64 -6.92 2.89 1.71
CA THR A 64 -7.76 3.44 0.63
C THR A 64 -9.24 3.30 0.96
N ASP A 65 -9.68 2.13 1.41
CA ASP A 65 -11.09 1.88 1.76
C ASP A 65 -11.53 2.73 2.95
N SER A 66 -10.65 2.90 3.94
CA SER A 66 -10.94 3.75 5.10
C SER A 66 -11.08 5.21 4.71
N LEU A 67 -10.22 5.71 3.82
CA LEU A 67 -10.32 7.07 3.29
C LEU A 67 -11.59 7.25 2.45
N GLU A 68 -11.89 6.31 1.56
CA GLU A 68 -13.10 6.34 0.75
C GLU A 68 -14.35 6.40 1.65
N ARG A 69 -14.45 5.54 2.66
CA ARG A 69 -15.57 5.55 3.62
C ARG A 69 -15.65 6.84 4.43
N LEU A 70 -14.51 7.36 4.89
CA LEU A 70 -14.44 8.57 5.70
C LEU A 70 -14.91 9.82 4.93
N PHE A 71 -14.68 9.86 3.62
CA PHE A 71 -15.02 11.01 2.78
C PHE A 71 -16.27 10.82 1.91
N GLY A 72 -16.68 9.57 1.63
CA GLY A 72 -17.82 9.24 0.77
C GLY A 72 -19.16 9.14 1.50
N LEU A 73 -19.17 8.94 2.83
CA LEU A 73 -20.40 8.87 3.62
C LEU A 73 -20.69 10.22 4.31
N ASP A 74 -21.79 10.87 3.94
CA ASP A 74 -22.12 12.21 4.44
C ASP A 74 -23.14 12.22 5.61
N ILE A 75 -22.96 11.31 6.58
CA ILE A 75 -23.80 11.24 7.78
C ILE A 75 -23.21 12.07 8.94
N ALA A 76 -24.09 12.72 9.73
CA ALA A 76 -23.70 13.68 10.76
C ALA A 76 -22.65 13.16 11.79
N PRO A 77 -22.72 11.91 12.30
CA PRO A 77 -21.72 11.40 13.24
C PRO A 77 -20.33 11.24 12.60
N LEU A 78 -20.27 10.75 11.36
CA LEU A 78 -19.01 10.52 10.66
C LEU A 78 -18.35 11.84 10.27
N ARG A 79 -19.14 12.85 9.92
CA ARG A 79 -18.67 14.22 9.66
C ARG A 79 -18.00 14.85 10.88
N LEU A 80 -18.56 14.65 12.07
CA LEU A 80 -17.97 15.12 13.34
C LEU A 80 -16.65 14.42 13.64
N VAL A 81 -16.60 13.10 13.52
CA VAL A 81 -15.37 12.31 13.72
C VAL A 81 -14.29 12.73 12.72
N ARG A 82 -14.63 12.90 11.44
CA ARG A 82 -13.71 13.38 10.40
C ARG A 82 -13.14 14.75 10.75
N ASN A 83 -13.99 15.71 11.07
CA ASN A 83 -13.56 17.07 11.36
C ASN A 83 -12.74 17.14 12.66
N ALA A 84 -13.08 16.36 13.69
CA ALA A 84 -12.30 16.24 14.91
C ALA A 84 -10.91 15.62 14.63
N GLY A 85 -10.85 14.56 13.82
CA GLY A 85 -9.61 13.92 13.41
C GLY A 85 -8.68 14.84 12.61
N LEU A 86 -9.23 15.59 11.64
CA LEU A 86 -8.46 16.58 10.87
C LEU A 86 -7.94 17.72 11.76
N ASN A 87 -8.77 18.25 12.65
CA ASN A 87 -8.36 19.29 13.60
C ASN A 87 -7.27 18.80 14.57
N LEU A 88 -7.32 17.53 14.99
CA LEU A 88 -6.27 16.93 15.82
C LEU A 88 -4.96 16.76 15.05
N LEU A 89 -5.02 16.32 13.79
CA LEU A 89 -3.86 16.21 12.91
C LEU A 89 -3.18 17.56 12.66
N ASP A 90 -3.95 18.63 12.47
CA ASP A 90 -3.41 19.98 12.30
C ASP A 90 -2.70 20.51 13.56
N LYS A 91 -3.13 20.06 14.74
CA LYS A 91 -2.48 20.38 16.01
C LYS A 91 -1.23 19.53 16.29
N LEU A 92 -0.96 18.49 15.49
CA LEU A 92 0.16 17.56 15.67
C LEU A 92 1.08 17.58 14.43
N PRO A 93 1.91 18.64 14.26
CA PRO A 93 2.72 18.85 13.06
C PRO A 93 3.71 17.71 12.77
N PHE A 94 4.24 17.06 13.81
CA PHE A 94 5.12 15.90 13.68
C PHE A 94 4.41 14.69 13.04
N LEU A 95 3.18 14.41 13.47
CA LEU A 95 2.39 13.30 12.94
C LEU A 95 1.99 13.57 11.48
N LYS A 96 1.59 14.81 11.19
CA LYS A 96 1.27 15.28 9.85
C LYS A 96 2.47 15.16 8.88
N GLN A 97 3.67 15.54 9.32
CA GLN A 97 4.90 15.37 8.53
C GLN A 97 5.23 13.89 8.28
N ARG A 98 5.08 13.03 9.29
CA ARG A 98 5.33 11.59 9.14
C ARG A 98 4.39 10.92 8.14
N LEU A 99 3.10 11.27 8.19
CA LEU A 99 2.09 10.76 7.27
C LEU A 99 2.36 11.21 5.82
N MET A 100 2.67 12.49 5.62
CA MET A 100 3.07 12.99 4.31
C MET A 100 4.34 12.31 3.79
N GLY A 101 5.35 12.13 4.64
CA GLY A 101 6.58 11.41 4.27
C GLY A 101 6.32 9.97 3.82
N HIS A 102 5.34 9.29 4.42
CA HIS A 102 4.93 7.95 4.01
C HIS A 102 4.17 7.96 2.67
N ALA A 103 3.24 8.91 2.48
CA ALA A 103 2.50 9.08 1.23
C ALA A 103 3.43 9.37 0.02
N PHE A 104 4.52 10.11 0.25
CA PHE A 104 5.55 10.37 -0.77
C PHE A 104 6.61 9.27 -0.89
N GLY A 105 6.47 8.13 -0.19
CA GLY A 105 7.41 7.02 -0.27
C GLY A 105 8.79 7.28 0.36
N ARG A 106 8.98 8.37 1.12
CA ARG A 106 10.28 8.77 1.69
C ARG A 106 10.73 7.94 2.90
N THR A 107 9.98 6.91 3.31
CA THR A 107 10.30 6.12 4.51
C THR A 107 11.15 4.86 4.23
N LEU A 108 11.55 4.59 2.98
CA LEU A 108 12.41 3.46 2.63
C LEU A 108 13.87 3.86 2.36
N ARG A 109 14.46 4.65 3.27
CA ARG A 109 15.92 4.71 3.40
C ARG A 109 16.32 4.81 4.87
N LYS A 110 16.31 3.66 5.55
CA LYS A 110 17.22 3.47 6.68
C LYS A 110 18.54 2.96 6.09
N ASN A 111 19.61 3.71 6.39
CA ASN A 111 20.98 3.19 6.34
C ASN A 111 21.09 1.95 7.23
#